data_AF-A0A2N1Q5D6-F1
#
_entry.id   AF-A0A2N1Q5D6-F1
#
_cell.length_a   1.000
_cell.length_b   1.000
_cell.length_c   1.000
_cell.angle_alpha   90.00
_cell.angle_beta   90.00
_cell.angle_gamma   90.00
#
_symmetry.space_group_name_H-M   'P 1'
#
loop_
_entity.id
_entity.type
_entity.pdbx_description
1 polymer ?
#
loop_
_entity_poly.entity_id
_entity_poly.type
_entity_poly.pdbx_seq_one_letter_code
_entity_poly.pdbx_strand_id
1 'polypeptide(L)' 'ILDMEGAALYQVAYQYKTPIVSIKVISDVMGMENHYQSYKKFEANKGAELLKDVFEKIIKEVS' A
#
# COMPACT_ATOMS: atom_id res chain seq x y z
N ILE A 1 -7.35 3.96 7.03
CA ILE A 1 -6.30 4.23 6.01
C ILE A 1 -7.03 4.70 4.76
N LEU A 2 -6.56 5.77 4.14
CA LEU A 2 -7.17 6.35 2.94
C LEU A 2 -6.20 6.18 1.77
N ASP A 3 -6.72 5.76 0.62
CA ASP A 3 -6.00 5.66 -0.65
C ASP A 3 -6.90 6.14 -1.80
N MET A 4 -6.33 6.40 -2.97
CA MET A 4 -7.07 6.97 -4.12
C MET A 4 -7.42 5.91 -5.18
N GLU A 5 -6.82 4.73 -5.11
CA GLU A 5 -6.88 3.70 -6.15
C GLU A 5 -7.71 2.48 -5.72
N GLY A 6 -7.79 2.18 -4.42
CA GLY A 6 -8.33 0.94 -3.89
C GLY A 6 -9.74 0.64 -4.39
N ALA A 7 -10.67 1.57 -4.24
CA ALA A 7 -12.06 1.36 -4.65
C ALA A 7 -12.20 0.93 -6.12
N ALA A 8 -11.47 1.59 -7.02
CA ALA A 8 -11.49 1.29 -8.44
C ALA A 8 -10.89 -0.10 -8.74
N LEU A 9 -9.76 -0.45 -8.13
CA LEU A 9 -9.12 -1.75 -8.33
C LEU A 9 -9.98 -2.92 -7.83
N TYR A 10 -10.58 -2.77 -6.65
CA TYR A 10 -11.46 -3.79 -6.08
C TYR A 10 -12.76 -3.96 -6.88
N GLN A 11 -13.30 -2.87 -7.44
CA GLN A 11 -14.46 -2.94 -8.34
C GLN A 11 -14.16 -3.81 -9.56
N VAL A 12 -13.02 -3.59 -10.22
CA VAL A 12 -12.61 -4.36 -11.40
C VAL A 12 -12.37 -5.82 -11.02
N ALA A 13 -11.62 -6.08 -9.95
CA ALA A 13 -11.35 -7.46 -9.51
C ALA A 13 -12.64 -8.23 -9.19
N TYR A 14 -13.63 -7.57 -8.56
CA TYR A 14 -14.94 -8.16 -8.29
C TYR A 14 -15.71 -8.51 -9.58
N GLN A 15 -15.63 -7.65 -10.61
CA GLN A 15 -16.25 -7.88 -11.91
C GLN A 15 -15.68 -9.12 -12.61
N TYR A 16 -14.36 -9.30 -12.54
CA TYR A 16 -13.65 -10.42 -13.19
C TYR A 16 -13.47 -11.66 -12.30
N LYS A 17 -14.05 -11.67 -11.10
CA LYS A 17 -13.93 -12.77 -10.12
C LYS A 17 -12.46 -13.13 -9.82
N THR A 18 -11.59 -12.13 -9.83
CA THR A 18 -10.18 -12.29 -9.54
C THR A 18 -9.94 -12.09 -8.03
N PRO A 19 -9.39 -13.09 -7.30
CA PRO A 19 -8.99 -12.89 -5.92
C PRO A 19 -7.98 -11.74 -5.83
N ILE A 20 -8.21 -10.80 -4.91
CA ILE A 20 -7.36 -9.63 -4.74
C ILE A 20 -7.18 -9.32 -3.25
N VAL A 21 -5.97 -8.91 -2.88
CA VAL A 21 -5.61 -8.39 -1.56
C VAL A 21 -4.76 -7.13 -1.74
N SER A 22 -4.92 -6.16 -0.85
CA SER A 22 -4.15 -4.91 -0.88
C SER A 22 -3.26 -4.83 0.34
N ILE A 23 -1.96 -4.66 0.11
CA ILE A 23 -0.97 -4.38 1.14
C ILE A 23 -0.68 -2.88 1.09
N LYS A 24 -0.93 -2.19 2.19
CA LYS A 24 -0.75 -0.73 2.28
C LYS A 24 0.22 -0.40 3.40
N VAL A 25 1.10 0.56 3.15
CA VAL A 25 2.00 1.11 4.15
C VAL A 25 1.59 2.54 4.46
N ILE A 26 1.53 2.87 5.76
CA ILE A 26 1.12 4.20 6.21
C ILE A 26 2.28 5.17 5.97
N SER A 27 2.10 6.11 5.05
CA SER A 27 3.07 7.16 4.69
C SER A 27 3.05 8.37 5.63
N ASP A 28 1.87 8.67 6.17
CA ASP A 28 1.58 9.82 6.99
C ASP A 28 0.27 9.60 7.78
N VAL A 29 0.06 10.40 8.83
CA VAL A 29 -1.09 10.31 9.73
C VAL A 29 -1.77 11.67 9.75
N MET A 30 -3.07 11.75 9.48
CA MET A 30 -3.87 13.00 9.49
C MET A 30 -3.77 13.75 10.84
N GLY A 31 -3.65 15.09 10.81
CA GLY A 31 -3.37 15.94 11.97
C GLY A 31 -1.90 16.39 12.23
N MET A 32 -0.88 15.76 11.64
CA MET A 32 0.52 16.25 11.63
C MET A 32 0.74 17.51 10.76
N GLU A 33 1.30 18.59 11.31
CA GLU A 33 1.54 19.85 10.57
C GLU A 33 2.29 19.72 9.22
N ASN A 34 3.14 18.69 9.03
CA ASN A 34 3.98 18.52 7.84
C ASN A 34 3.73 17.21 7.05
N HIS A 35 2.46 16.81 6.91
CA HIS A 35 2.04 15.60 6.18
C HIS A 35 2.71 15.41 4.82
N TYR A 36 2.69 16.44 3.97
CA TYR A 36 3.14 16.35 2.59
C TYR A 36 4.64 16.08 2.47
N GLN A 37 5.45 16.69 3.34
CA GLN A 37 6.88 16.42 3.38
C GLN A 37 7.19 15.04 3.95
N SER A 38 6.42 14.59 4.96
CA SER A 38 6.54 13.25 5.53
C SER A 38 6.25 12.18 4.47
N TYR A 39 5.14 12.34 3.73
CA TYR A 39 4.75 11.49 2.62
C TYR A 39 5.88 11.36 1.59
N LYS A 40 6.39 12.48 1.06
CA LYS A 40 7.45 12.46 0.02
C LYS A 40 8.74 11.81 0.51
N LYS A 41 9.17 12.09 1.75
CA LYS A 41 10.40 11.49 2.31
C LYS A 41 10.24 9.99 2.52
N PHE A 42 9.04 9.56 2.92
CA PHE A 42 8.71 8.17 3.13
C PHE A 42 8.65 7.38 1.82
N GLU A 43 7.95 7.91 0.82
CA GLU A 43 7.83 7.33 -0.51
C GLU A 43 9.21 7.15 -1.17
N ALA A 44 10.06 8.19 -1.11
CA ALA A 44 11.36 8.19 -1.77
C ALA A 44 12.38 7.20 -1.18
N ASN A 45 12.26 6.80 0.10
CA ASN A 45 13.35 6.09 0.79
C ASN A 45 12.95 4.81 1.53
N LYS A 46 11.68 4.63 1.93
CA LYS A 46 11.30 3.54 2.86
C LYS A 46 10.08 2.74 2.43
N GLY A 47 9.14 3.35 1.71
CA GLY A 47 7.91 2.67 1.31
C GLY A 47 8.17 1.42 0.46
N ALA A 48 9.07 1.53 -0.53
CA ALA A 48 9.39 0.43 -1.43
C ALA A 48 10.11 -0.74 -0.73
N GLU A 49 11.04 -0.45 0.18
CA GLU A 49 11.76 -1.48 0.95
C GLU A 49 10.81 -2.27 1.85
N LEU A 50 9.94 -1.57 2.59
CA LEU A 50 8.95 -2.21 3.46
C LEU A 50 7.97 -3.09 2.67
N LEU A 51 7.52 -2.61 1.51
CA LEU A 51 6.65 -3.40 0.64
C LEU A 51 7.36 -4.65 0.11
N LYS A 52 8.63 -4.53 -0.30
CA LYS A 52 9.45 -5.66 -0.74
C LYS A 52 9.59 -6.71 0.37
N ASP A 53 9.93 -6.29 1.58
CA ASP A 53 10.12 -7.19 2.72
C ASP A 53 8.84 -7.96 3.06
N VAL A 54 7.69 -7.29 3.02
CA VAL A 54 6.38 -7.91 3.25
C VAL A 54 6.03 -8.86 2.10
N PHE A 55 6.25 -8.45 0.86
CA PHE A 55 5.99 -9.27 -0.32
C PHE A 55 6.80 -10.57 -0.30
N GLU A 56 8.09 -10.50 0.00
CA GLU A 56 8.96 -11.68 0.08
C GLU A 56 8.52 -12.66 1.18
N LYS A 57 8.04 -12.16 2.32
CA LYS A 57 7.51 -13.01 3.40
C LYS A 57 6.23 -13.71 2.97
N ILE A 58 5.30 -12.98 2.36
CA ILE A 58 4.03 -13.56 1.90
C ILE A 58 4.31 -14.62 0.85
N ILE A 59 5.08 -14.31 -0.20
CA ILE A 59 5.36 -15.28 -1.27
C ILE A 59 6.03 -16.54 -0.73
N LYS A 60 6.95 -16.45 0.23
CA LYS A 60 7.56 -17.62 0.86
C LYS A 60 6.57 -18.51 1.62
N GLU A 61 5.50 -17.95 2.16
CA GLU A 61 4.47 -18.73 2.87
C GLU A 61 3.48 -19.41 1.93
N VAL A 62 3.26 -18.86 0.72
CA VAL A 62 2.30 -19.39 -0.27
C VAL A 62 2.96 -20.20 -1.40
N SER A 63 4.31 -20.18 -1.51
CA SER A 63 5.09 -20.97 -2.47
C SER A 63 5.52 -22.31 -1.89
#